data_AF-A0A4R2NE06-F1
#
_entry.id   AF-A0A4R2NE06-F1
#
_cell.length_a   1.000
_cell.length_b   1.000
_cell.length_c   1.000
_cell.angle_alpha   90.00
_cell.angle_beta   90.00
_cell.angle_gamma   90.00
#
_symmetry.space_group_name_H-M   'P 1'
#
loop_
_entity.id
_entity.type
_entity.pdbx_description
1 polymer ?
#
loop_
_entity_poly.entity_id
_entity_poly.type
_entity_poly.pdbx_seq_one_letter_code
_entity_poly.pdbx_strand_id
1 'polypeptide(L)' 'MTYHKHKDVNPVTTAKLSKWRNSYAVRIPGAIIRRLNLEEGDELQISMTSNNNILLSSALQTQGIQ' A
#
# COMPACT_ATOMS: atom_id res chain seq x y z
N MET A 1 33.53 -6.72 -0.27
CA MET A 1 32.24 -6.02 -0.42
C MET A 1 31.20 -7.04 -0.84
N THR A 2 30.50 -7.64 0.12
CA THR A 2 29.54 -8.71 -0.17
C THR A 2 28.17 -8.07 -0.33
N TYR A 3 27.67 -8.03 -1.56
CA TYR A 3 26.32 -7.58 -1.87
C TYR A 3 25.32 -8.59 -1.29
N HIS A 4 24.75 -8.26 -0.12
CA HIS A 4 23.57 -8.95 0.37
C HIS A 4 22.37 -8.49 -0.46
N LYS A 5 22.02 -9.26 -1.48
CA LYS A 5 20.74 -9.15 -2.18
C LYS A 5 19.66 -9.45 -1.14
N HIS A 6 19.14 -8.42 -0.47
CA HIS A 6 17.95 -8.54 0.35
C HIS A 6 16.89 -9.19 -0.54
N LYS A 7 16.50 -10.43 -0.21
CA LYS A 7 15.38 -11.10 -0.87
C LYS A 7 14.22 -10.12 -0.80
N ASP A 8 13.73 -9.68 -1.96
CA ASP A 8 12.49 -8.93 -2.08
C ASP A 8 11.33 -9.83 -1.64
N VAL A 9 11.19 -10.04 -0.34
CA VAL A 9 10.05 -10.73 0.23
C VAL A 9 8.91 -9.74 0.16
N ASN A 10 7.91 -10.01 -0.68
CA ASN A 10 6.64 -9.29 -0.61
C ASN A 10 5.93 -9.74 0.67
N PRO A 11 5.80 -8.88 1.69
CA PRO A 11 5.13 -9.29 2.92
C PRO A 11 3.67 -9.59 2.61
N VAL A 12 3.30 -10.87 2.71
CA VAL A 12 1.90 -11.32 2.64
C VAL A 12 1.36 -11.35 4.06
N THR A 13 0.24 -10.67 4.29
CA THR A 13 -0.42 -10.61 5.59
C THR A 13 -1.93 -10.67 5.40
N THR A 14 -2.64 -11.22 6.39
CA THR A 14 -4.10 -11.23 6.42
C THR A 14 -4.58 -10.19 7.43
N ALA A 15 -5.48 -9.30 7.02
CA ALA A 15 -6.10 -8.30 7.88
C ALA A 15 -7.62 -8.50 7.94
N LYS A 16 -8.22 -8.15 9.08
CA LYS A 16 -9.67 -8.21 9.27
C LYS A 16 -10.33 -6.91 8.79
N LEU A 17 -11.30 -7.03 7.89
CA LEU A 17 -12.18 -5.92 7.52
C LEU A 17 -12.98 -5.45 8.74
N SER A 18 -12.96 -4.15 9.02
CA SER A 18 -13.60 -3.55 10.19
C SER A 18 -14.48 -2.38 9.78
N LYS A 19 -15.59 -2.14 10.51
CA LYS A 19 -16.46 -0.98 10.32
C LYS A 19 -15.79 0.28 10.89
N TRP A 20 -15.75 1.35 10.09
CA TRP A 20 -15.40 2.71 10.54
C TRP A 20 -16.52 3.67 10.14
N ARG A 21 -17.43 3.94 11.08
CA ARG A 21 -18.68 4.67 10.84
C ARG A 21 -19.47 4.06 9.65
N ASN A 22 -19.58 4.80 8.55
CA ASN A 22 -20.32 4.40 7.35
C ASN A 22 -19.45 3.66 6.32
N SER A 23 -18.16 3.51 6.59
CA SER A 23 -17.19 2.88 5.70
C SER A 23 -16.63 1.58 6.28
N TYR A 24 -15.92 0.83 5.45
CA TYR A 24 -15.07 -0.28 5.88
C TYR A 24 -13.60 0.11 5.78
N ALA A 25 -12.79 -0.44 6.68
CA ALA A 25 -11.36 -0.20 6.73
C ALA A 25 -10.61 -1.51 7.00
N VAL A 26 -9.40 -1.59 6.45
CA VAL A 26 -8.38 -2.58 6.80
C VAL A 26 -7.18 -1.86 7.40
N ARG A 27 -6.54 -2.47 8.39
CA ARG A 27 -5.29 -1.92 8.95
C ARG A 27 -4.11 -2.39 8.12
N ILE A 28 -3.32 -1.45 7.62
CA ILE A 28 -2.07 -1.75 6.92
C ILE A 28 -0.95 -1.83 7.97
N PRO A 29 -0.20 -2.94 8.08
CA PRO A 29 0.92 -3.03 9.01
C PRO A 29 1.96 -1.92 8.77
N GLY A 30 2.46 -1.33 9.85
CA GLY A 30 3.44 -0.23 9.76
C GLY A 30 4.72 -0.57 9.01
N ALA A 31 5.11 -1.85 8.94
CA ALA A 31 6.24 -2.29 8.12
C ALA A 31 6.03 -2.05 6.62
N ILE A 32 4.79 -2.20 6.13
CA ILE A 32 4.43 -1.91 4.73
C ILE A 32 4.44 -0.41 4.48
N ILE A 33 3.84 0.37 5.38
CA ILE A 33 3.83 1.85 5.32
C ILE A 33 5.25 2.40 5.23
N ARG A 34 6.15 1.98 6.11
CA ARG A 34 7.57 2.39 6.11
C ARG A 34 8.30 1.99 4.83
N ARG A 35 8.06 0.77 4.32
CA ARG A 35 8.70 0.30 3.07
C ARG A 35 8.25 1.09 1.85
N LEU A 36 6.99 1.54 1.83
CA LEU A 36 6.43 2.36 0.76
C LEU A 36 6.72 3.86 0.95
N ASN A 37 7.42 4.24 2.03
CA ASN A 37 7.67 5.64 2.41
C ASN A 37 6.40 6.48 2.43
N LEU A 38 5.32 5.90 2.97
CA LEU A 38 4.04 6.58 3.15
C LEU A 38 3.96 7.17 4.56
N GLU A 39 3.29 8.30 4.66
CA GLU A 39 3.01 8.99 5.93
C GLU A 39 1.50 9.19 6.12
N GLU A 40 1.11 9.60 7.33
CA GLU A 40 -0.29 9.95 7.59
C GLU A 40 -0.68 11.19 6.78
N GLY A 41 -1.79 11.11 6.05
CA GLY A 41 -2.25 12.17 5.17
C GLY A 41 -1.90 11.95 3.69
N ASP A 42 -1.03 10.99 3.37
CA ASP A 42 -0.76 10.65 1.97
C ASP A 42 -2.00 10.10 1.26
N GLU A 43 -2.19 10.54 0.02
CA GLU A 43 -3.27 10.04 -0.83
C GLU A 43 -2.88 8.70 -1.49
N LEU A 44 -3.82 7.77 -1.49
CA LEU A 44 -3.69 6.49 -2.17
C LEU A 44 -4.78 6.37 -3.23
N GLN A 45 -4.38 5.87 -4.40
CA GLN A 45 -5.32 5.44 -5.42
C GLN A 45 -5.79 4.02 -5.10
N ILE A 46 -7.11 3.83 -5.13
CA ILE A 46 -7.75 2.52 -4.98
C ILE A 46 -8.32 2.10 -6.33
N SER A 47 -7.88 0.95 -6.85
CA SER A 47 -8.38 0.39 -8.11
C SER A 47 -8.89 -1.03 -7.92
N MET A 48 -10.01 -1.37 -8.54
CA MET A 48 -10.50 -2.74 -8.63
C MET A 48 -10.02 -3.37 -9.94
N THR A 49 -9.36 -4.51 -9.84
CA THR A 49 -8.91 -5.28 -11.01
C THR A 49 -10.01 -6.24 -11.49
N SER A 50 -9.90 -6.71 -12.74
CA SER A 50 -10.80 -7.73 -13.31
C SER A 50 -10.86 -9.04 -12.52
N ASN A 51 -9.83 -9.30 -11.69
CA ASN A 51 -9.69 -10.52 -10.93
C ASN A 51 -10.24 -10.38 -9.49
N ASN A 52 -11.14 -9.42 -9.26
CA ASN A 52 -11.73 -9.11 -7.95
C ASN A 52 -10.71 -8.75 -6.85
N ASN A 53 -9.52 -8.28 -7.23
CA ASN A 53 -8.54 -7.78 -6.29
C ASN A 53 -8.63 -6.25 -6.18
N ILE A 54 -8.39 -5.73 -4.97
CA ILE A 54 -8.17 -4.31 -4.71
C ILE A 54 -6.67 -4.05 -4.79
N LEU A 55 -6.27 -3.11 -5.65
CA LEU A 55 -4.92 -2.58 -5.70
C LEU A 55 -4.88 -1.21 -5.02
N LEU A 56 -3.92 -1.03 -4.11
CA LEU A 56 -3.58 0.25 -3.51
C LEU A 56 -2.22 0.68 -4.06
N SER A 57 -2.15 1.91 -4.58
CA SER A 57 -0.90 2.54 -5.01
C SER A 57 -0.79 3.92 -4.39
N SER A 58 0.43 4.36 -4.10
CA SER A 58 0.68 5.78 -3.83
C SER A 58 0.08 6.58 -4.99
N ALA A 59 -0.74 7.59 -4.67
CA ALA A 59 -1.12 8.56 -5.68
C ALA A 59 0.16 9.32 -6.02
N LEU A 60 0.87 8.87 -7.07
CA LEU A 60 1.90 9.69 -7.67
C LEU A 60 1.22 11.03 -7.96
N GLN A 61 1.70 12.10 -7.31
CA GLN A 61 1.61 13.42 -7.88
C GLN A 61 2.08 13.22 -9.31
N THR A 62 1.19 13.41 -10.28
CA THR A 62 1.57 13.41 -11.69
C THR A 62 2.59 14.54 -11.78
N GLN A 63 3.88 14.21 -11.66
CA GLN A 63 4.94 15.14 -11.92
C GLN A 63 4.77 15.44 -13.40
N GLY A 64 4.16 16.60 -13.67
CA GLY A 64 4.02 17.10 -15.01
C GLY A 64 5.40 17.04 -15.65
N ILE A 65 5.50 16.23 -16.70
CA ILE A 65 6.59 16.36 -17.64
C ILE A 65 6.37 17.74 -18.27
N GLN A 66 7.12 18.74 -17.79
CA GLN A 66 7.38 19.99 -18.48
C GLN A 66 8.80 19.92 -19.05
#